data_AF-A0A941MBW7-F1
#
_entry.id   AF-A0A941MBW7-F1
#
_cell.length_a   1.000
_cell.length_b   1.000
_cell.length_c   1.000
_cell.angle_alpha   90.00
_cell.angle_beta   90.00
_cell.angle_gamma   90.00
#
_symmetry.space_group_name_H-M   'P 1'
#
loop_
_entity.id
_entity.type
_entity.pdbx_description
1 polymer ?
#
loop_
_entity_poly.entity_id
_entity_poly.type
_entity_poly.pdbx_seq_one_letter_code
_entity_poly.pdbx_strand_id
1 'polypeptide(L)'
;MRNTGLFVLATALLLSLAACTQSRLDPPERNGPIGLVDTGHGQQAWLATTQEEQRSRHVGSGSRSIGRWVTEYRYHLRLQAHDPATAQPLWTKELRMLRDKEGGVGAQIRVLGQQGDLVWVWVHDQPLALSARDGSVVADRAALERANPSIATLLPKELKYYTMLGELIVTLADARRVRIAVPGFQASPYQVADEAQFSYANNMSSSWNGGYHTPEFGVRHGQFDGGWVGLLSEAEARDAENDKWGSHYADSAEISDERDRARRTFWRATTGFNDDFTRWGGGKGGVRGYCEDQVSTIESREDADLLARSSDIEEYARNRGADPAVHAQRMRDCVANFNPEQFKRIIRLERVQGAGEWLQGRLLKAVAVAGAPQWVQRGPIMKPAVRPPLRLQNPDSVLILHRTRMDAQGHLAISRVDANLTRTLWTAELPYTELTNRWELGTHLLLYGEWSDVKEGVTRRHEGPLSLDLATGRWRGWDVGKETPINPEA
;
A
#
# COMPACT_ATOMS: atom_id res chain seq x y z
N MET A 1 42.01 20.46 -58.34
CA MET A 1 40.53 20.27 -58.25
C MET A 1 40.23 18.77 -58.41
N ARG A 2 40.27 18.01 -57.31
CA ARG A 2 39.95 16.57 -57.26
C ARG A 2 39.88 16.20 -55.78
N ASN A 3 38.68 16.24 -55.18
CA ASN A 3 38.35 15.54 -53.92
C ASN A 3 36.88 15.68 -53.45
N THR A 4 36.00 16.30 -54.23
CA THR A 4 34.58 16.45 -53.87
C THR A 4 33.71 15.24 -54.22
N GLY A 5 34.19 14.28 -55.03
CA GLY A 5 33.41 13.09 -55.44
C GLY A 5 33.39 11.94 -54.42
N LEU A 6 34.43 11.79 -53.60
CA LEU A 6 34.55 10.65 -52.68
C LEU A 6 33.69 10.84 -51.41
N PHE A 7 33.52 12.09 -50.96
CA PHE A 7 32.70 12.41 -49.78
C PHE A 7 31.20 12.27 -50.05
N VAL A 8 30.72 12.63 -51.26
CA VAL A 8 29.29 12.53 -51.60
C VAL A 8 28.86 11.06 -51.74
N LEU A 9 29.71 10.20 -52.29
CA LEU A 9 29.44 8.76 -52.37
C LEU A 9 29.49 8.05 -51.01
N ALA A 10 30.42 8.41 -50.12
CA ALA A 10 30.47 7.82 -48.77
C ALA A 10 29.24 8.22 -47.93
N THR A 11 28.75 9.45 -48.07
CA THR A 11 27.58 9.95 -47.35
C THR A 11 26.28 9.34 -47.89
N ALA A 12 26.17 9.16 -49.21
CA ALA A 12 25.04 8.47 -49.84
C ALA A 12 25.00 6.96 -49.52
N LEU A 13 26.18 6.30 -49.39
CA LEU A 13 26.26 4.90 -48.99
C LEU A 13 25.85 4.71 -47.51
N LEU A 14 26.26 5.62 -46.63
CA LEU A 14 25.85 5.65 -45.21
C LEU A 14 24.34 5.95 -45.05
N LEU A 15 23.77 6.82 -45.88
CA LEU A 15 22.33 7.09 -45.92
C LEU A 15 21.51 5.92 -46.52
N SER A 16 22.09 5.14 -47.45
CA SER A 16 21.43 3.94 -48.02
C SER A 16 21.47 2.72 -47.08
N LEU A 17 22.45 2.64 -46.17
CA LEU A 17 22.51 1.63 -45.11
C LEU A 17 21.56 1.96 -43.95
N ALA A 18 21.21 3.24 -43.76
CA ALA A 18 20.21 3.68 -42.79
C ALA A 18 18.75 3.41 -43.23
N ALA A 19 18.52 2.96 -44.47
CA ALA A 19 17.18 2.75 -45.04
C ALA A 19 16.54 1.37 -44.73
N CYS A 20 17.16 0.52 -43.90
CA CYS A 20 16.75 -0.90 -43.77
C CYS A 20 16.30 -1.36 -42.37
N THR A 21 16.23 -0.48 -41.38
CA THR A 21 15.81 -0.83 -40.01
C THR A 21 14.89 0.23 -39.43
N GLN A 22 13.65 -0.14 -39.13
CA GLN A 22 12.70 0.68 -38.39
C GLN A 22 12.61 0.15 -36.97
N SER A 23 12.85 1.00 -35.96
CA SER A 23 12.63 0.68 -34.55
C SER A 23 11.53 1.56 -33.99
N ARG A 24 10.62 0.96 -33.21
CA ARG A 24 9.57 1.64 -32.47
C ARG A 24 9.61 1.14 -31.03
N LEU A 25 9.71 2.06 -30.09
CA LEU A 25 9.56 1.80 -28.67
C LEU A 25 8.14 2.16 -28.25
N ASP A 26 7.46 1.25 -27.57
CA ASP A 26 6.22 1.58 -26.89
C ASP A 26 6.53 2.30 -25.56
N PRO A 27 5.56 2.97 -24.92
CA PRO A 27 5.78 3.58 -23.61
C PRO A 27 6.26 2.54 -22.59
N PRO A 28 7.19 2.89 -21.67
CA PRO A 28 7.55 1.99 -20.60
C PRO A 28 6.36 1.82 -19.65
N GLU A 29 6.13 0.59 -19.22
CA GLU A 29 5.08 0.21 -18.29
C GLU A 29 5.71 -0.21 -16.95
N ARG A 30 5.10 0.16 -15.83
CA ARG A 30 5.58 -0.28 -14.52
C ARG A 30 5.50 -1.79 -14.39
N ASN A 31 6.57 -2.36 -13.84
CA ASN A 31 6.65 -3.77 -13.49
C ASN A 31 6.96 -3.88 -11.99
N GLY A 32 5.98 -4.27 -11.17
CA GLY A 32 6.16 -4.46 -9.72
C GLY A 32 5.97 -3.21 -8.83
N PRO A 33 6.26 -3.35 -7.52
CA PRO A 33 6.13 -2.25 -6.56
C PRO A 33 7.28 -1.24 -6.66
N ILE A 34 7.05 -0.06 -6.09
CA ILE A 34 8.09 0.97 -5.92
C ILE A 34 8.81 0.71 -4.60
N GLY A 35 10.13 0.71 -4.63
CA GLY A 35 10.96 0.61 -3.43
C GLY A 35 11.44 2.00 -2.98
N LEU A 36 11.19 2.38 -1.73
CA LEU A 36 11.93 3.49 -1.10
C LEU A 36 13.27 2.94 -0.62
N VAL A 37 14.35 3.41 -1.24
CA VAL A 37 15.72 2.98 -1.00
C VAL A 37 16.46 4.06 -0.24
N ASP A 38 17.06 3.71 0.89
CA ASP A 38 18.00 4.58 1.60
C ASP A 38 19.38 4.48 0.96
N THR A 39 19.92 5.60 0.51
CA THR A 39 21.22 5.69 -0.16
C THR A 39 22.37 6.04 0.79
N GLY A 40 22.08 6.24 2.08
CA GLY A 40 23.00 6.81 3.08
C GLY A 40 23.14 8.33 3.01
N HIS A 41 22.72 8.95 1.90
CA HIS A 41 22.69 10.42 1.73
C HIS A 41 21.26 10.97 1.59
N GLY A 42 20.25 10.11 1.72
CA GLY A 42 18.86 10.42 1.48
C GLY A 42 18.12 9.23 0.86
N GLN A 43 16.83 9.39 0.61
CA GLN A 43 16.00 8.35 0.02
C GLN A 43 15.84 8.55 -1.49
N GLN A 44 15.67 7.45 -2.21
CA GLN A 44 15.28 7.41 -3.62
C GLN A 44 14.07 6.50 -3.80
N ALA A 45 13.12 6.89 -4.65
CA ALA A 45 12.03 6.03 -5.06
C ALA A 45 12.43 5.26 -6.32
N TRP A 46 12.64 3.96 -6.19
CA TRP A 46 13.05 3.08 -7.27
C TRP A 46 11.84 2.42 -7.92
N LEU A 47 11.69 2.66 -9.22
CA LEU A 47 10.61 2.18 -10.07
C LEU A 47 11.17 1.21 -11.11
N ALA A 48 10.66 -0.01 -11.13
CA ALA A 48 10.96 -0.99 -12.15
C ALA A 48 9.97 -0.86 -13.33
N THR A 49 10.49 -0.89 -14.55
CA THR A 49 9.70 -0.73 -15.78
C THR A 49 10.11 -1.74 -16.85
N THR A 50 9.14 -2.17 -17.65
CA THR A 50 9.35 -2.94 -18.88
C THR A 50 8.99 -2.08 -20.09
N GLN A 51 9.80 -2.12 -21.14
CA GLN A 51 9.51 -1.41 -22.39
C GLN A 51 9.67 -2.35 -23.59
N GLU A 52 8.65 -2.42 -24.44
CA GLU A 52 8.71 -3.18 -25.69
C GLU A 52 9.34 -2.34 -26.80
N GLU A 53 10.26 -2.96 -27.54
CA GLU A 53 10.85 -2.44 -28.77
C GLU A 53 10.52 -3.37 -29.94
N GLN A 54 9.81 -2.85 -30.92
CA GLN A 54 9.58 -3.50 -32.20
C GLN A 54 10.66 -3.08 -33.20
N ARG A 55 11.53 -4.01 -33.62
CA ARG A 55 12.52 -3.79 -34.69
C ARG A 55 12.14 -4.53 -35.96
N SER A 56 11.86 -3.79 -37.02
CA SER A 56 11.61 -4.32 -38.35
C SER A 56 12.86 -4.16 -39.22
N ARG A 57 13.33 -5.26 -39.82
CA ARG A 57 14.43 -5.24 -40.79
C ARG A 57 14.05 -5.94 -42.08
N HIS A 58 14.57 -5.42 -43.19
CA HIS A 58 14.41 -6.05 -44.50
C HIS A 58 15.48 -7.13 -44.69
N VAL A 59 15.06 -8.38 -44.94
CA VAL A 59 15.96 -9.52 -45.13
C VAL A 59 15.81 -10.05 -46.55
N GLY A 60 16.92 -10.04 -47.30
CA GLY A 60 17.02 -10.54 -48.69
C GLY A 60 17.74 -9.56 -49.61
N SER A 61 18.94 -9.90 -50.07
CA SER A 61 19.66 -9.19 -51.13
C SER A 61 20.33 -10.19 -52.07
N GLY A 62 19.54 -10.77 -52.97
CA GLY A 62 20.01 -11.62 -54.06
C GLY A 62 19.07 -11.48 -55.24
N SER A 63 19.62 -11.43 -56.46
CA SER A 63 18.98 -10.94 -57.70
C SER A 63 17.71 -11.67 -58.16
N ARG A 64 17.15 -12.60 -57.36
CA ARG A 64 15.95 -13.38 -57.67
C ARG A 64 14.99 -13.62 -56.47
N SER A 65 15.19 -13.04 -55.29
CA SER A 65 14.26 -13.21 -54.15
C SER A 65 13.53 -11.91 -53.79
N ILE A 66 12.20 -11.97 -53.69
CA ILE A 66 11.38 -10.92 -53.07
C ILE A 66 11.81 -10.81 -51.60
N GLY A 67 12.34 -9.66 -51.20
CA GLY A 67 12.78 -9.43 -49.83
C GLY A 67 11.61 -9.50 -48.85
N ARG A 68 11.87 -10.00 -47.64
CA ARG A 68 10.87 -10.18 -46.58
C ARG A 68 11.19 -9.25 -45.41
N TRP A 69 10.18 -8.55 -44.92
CA TRP A 69 10.26 -7.86 -43.64
C TRP A 69 10.18 -8.87 -42.48
N VAL A 70 11.15 -8.79 -41.57
CA VAL A 70 11.18 -9.57 -40.33
C VAL A 70 11.07 -8.59 -39.17
N THR A 71 10.06 -8.80 -38.33
CA THR A 71 9.85 -8.05 -37.08
C THR A 71 10.39 -8.86 -35.91
N GLU A 72 11.22 -8.25 -35.09
CA GLU A 72 11.74 -8.80 -33.84
C GLU A 72 11.27 -7.92 -32.68
N TYR A 73 10.79 -8.56 -31.62
CA TYR A 73 10.40 -7.90 -30.37
C TYR A 73 11.50 -8.04 -29.33
N ARG A 74 11.80 -6.94 -28.65
CA ARG A 74 12.74 -6.87 -27.53
C ARG A 74 12.07 -6.22 -26.34
N TYR A 75 12.40 -6.72 -25.15
CA TYR A 75 11.81 -6.30 -23.90
C TYR A 75 12.93 -5.77 -23.01
N HIS A 76 12.90 -4.47 -22.73
CA HIS A 76 13.89 -3.78 -21.93
C HIS A 76 13.42 -3.73 -20.48
N LEU A 77 14.15 -4.41 -19.58
CA LEU A 77 13.90 -4.44 -18.15
C LEU A 77 14.77 -3.35 -17.51
N ARG A 78 14.12 -2.28 -17.05
CA ARG A 78 14.79 -1.07 -16.56
C ARG A 78 14.40 -0.73 -15.14
N LEU A 79 15.33 -0.06 -14.47
CA LEU A 79 15.15 0.51 -13.15
C LEU A 79 15.36 2.02 -13.24
N GLN A 80 14.43 2.79 -12.70
CA GLN A 80 14.48 4.24 -12.64
C GLN A 80 14.52 4.65 -11.18
N ALA A 81 15.34 5.63 -10.83
CA ALA A 81 15.28 6.26 -9.51
C ALA A 81 14.72 7.67 -9.63
N HIS A 82 13.90 8.04 -8.65
CA HIS A 82 13.33 9.36 -8.53
C HIS A 82 13.70 9.97 -7.17
N ASP A 83 13.92 11.27 -7.15
CA ASP A 83 13.96 12.05 -5.92
C ASP A 83 12.56 12.06 -5.30
N PRO A 84 12.35 11.56 -4.08
CA PRO A 84 11.03 11.52 -3.46
C PRO A 84 10.44 12.91 -3.14
N ALA A 85 11.28 13.94 -2.92
CA ALA A 85 10.84 15.29 -2.59
C ALA A 85 10.40 16.08 -3.83
N THR A 86 10.91 15.73 -5.01
CA THR A 86 10.57 16.43 -6.25
C THR A 86 9.85 15.55 -7.26
N ALA A 87 9.85 14.23 -7.09
CA ALA A 87 9.50 13.20 -8.08
C ALA A 87 10.38 13.18 -9.35
N GLN A 88 11.43 14.00 -9.40
CA GLN A 88 12.30 14.11 -10.57
C GLN A 88 13.09 12.81 -10.79
N PRO A 89 13.18 12.31 -12.03
CA PRO A 89 14.07 11.22 -12.37
C PRO A 89 15.53 11.61 -12.10
N LEU A 90 16.24 10.75 -11.39
CA LEU A 90 17.66 10.90 -11.07
C LEU A 90 18.53 10.11 -12.05
N TRP A 91 18.13 8.87 -12.33
CA TRP A 91 18.82 8.00 -13.27
C TRP A 91 17.90 6.89 -13.76
N THR A 92 18.23 6.33 -14.93
CA THR A 92 17.60 5.15 -15.52
C THR A 92 18.69 4.15 -15.90
N LYS A 93 18.49 2.87 -15.56
CA LYS A 93 19.41 1.78 -15.90
C LYS A 93 18.67 0.64 -16.56
N GLU A 94 19.20 0.18 -17.68
CA GLU A 94 18.80 -1.08 -18.28
C GLU A 94 19.56 -2.23 -17.63
N LEU A 95 18.84 -3.10 -16.93
CA LEU A 95 19.42 -4.25 -16.25
C LEU A 95 19.48 -5.47 -17.17
N ARG A 96 18.52 -5.59 -18.10
CA ARG A 96 18.49 -6.67 -19.09
C ARG A 96 17.65 -6.28 -20.30
N MET A 97 18.03 -6.80 -21.46
CA MET A 97 17.20 -6.83 -22.66
C MET A 97 16.99 -8.29 -23.07
N LEU A 98 15.75 -8.67 -23.33
CA LEU A 98 15.36 -10.01 -23.74
C LEU A 98 14.66 -9.96 -25.08
N ARG A 99 14.95 -10.92 -25.96
CA ARG A 99 14.13 -11.17 -27.14
C ARG A 99 12.89 -11.97 -26.74
N ASP A 100 11.87 -11.91 -27.59
CA ASP A 100 10.66 -12.72 -27.41
C ASP A 100 10.96 -14.22 -27.18
N LYS A 101 11.81 -14.81 -28.04
CA LYS A 101 12.25 -16.22 -27.92
C LYS A 101 13.05 -16.56 -26.65
N GLU A 102 13.49 -15.55 -25.90
CA GLU A 102 14.19 -15.69 -24.62
C GLU A 102 13.21 -15.53 -23.44
N GLY A 103 11.89 -15.48 -23.69
CA GLY A 103 10.86 -15.30 -22.67
C GLY A 103 10.55 -13.83 -22.38
N GLY A 104 10.89 -12.91 -23.28
CA GLY A 104 10.74 -11.46 -23.09
C GLY A 104 9.31 -11.00 -22.78
N VAL A 105 8.28 -11.55 -23.44
CA VAL A 105 6.86 -11.24 -23.19
C VAL A 105 6.47 -11.45 -21.72
N GLY A 106 7.02 -12.50 -21.09
CA GLY A 106 6.73 -12.85 -19.69
C GLY A 106 7.77 -12.32 -18.71
N ALA A 107 8.69 -11.46 -19.15
CA ALA A 107 9.79 -11.02 -18.32
C ALA A 107 9.33 -10.07 -17.21
N GLN A 108 9.86 -10.31 -16.01
CA GLN A 108 9.50 -9.56 -14.81
C GLN A 108 10.73 -8.86 -14.26
N ILE A 109 10.57 -7.65 -13.76
CA ILE A 109 11.60 -6.94 -12.98
C ILE A 109 10.94 -6.38 -11.73
N ARG A 110 11.55 -6.57 -10.56
CA ARG A 110 10.96 -6.12 -9.29
C ARG A 110 12.01 -5.75 -8.27
N VAL A 111 11.78 -4.66 -7.55
CA VAL A 111 12.52 -4.37 -6.31
C VAL A 111 11.96 -5.28 -5.21
N LEU A 112 12.81 -6.12 -4.62
CA LEU A 112 12.43 -7.05 -3.54
C LEU A 112 12.56 -6.38 -2.18
N GLY A 113 13.63 -5.62 -1.99
CA GLY A 113 13.87 -4.84 -0.78
C GLY A 113 15.34 -4.56 -0.54
N GLN A 114 15.63 -3.83 0.53
CA GLN A 114 16.96 -3.36 0.88
C GLN A 114 17.52 -4.16 2.07
N GLN A 115 18.79 -4.58 1.96
CA GLN A 115 19.58 -5.24 2.99
C GLN A 115 20.89 -4.47 3.16
N GLY A 116 20.91 -3.52 4.11
CA GLY A 116 22.04 -2.58 4.27
C GLY A 116 22.23 -1.69 3.03
N ASP A 117 23.46 -1.58 2.55
CA ASP A 117 23.82 -0.77 1.37
C ASP A 117 23.45 -1.45 0.02
N LEU A 118 22.76 -2.59 0.06
CA LEU A 118 22.37 -3.35 -1.13
C LEU A 118 20.85 -3.41 -1.29
N VAL A 119 20.40 -3.33 -2.54
CA VAL A 119 19.01 -3.52 -2.94
C VAL A 119 18.91 -4.78 -3.77
N TRP A 120 18.08 -5.72 -3.32
CA TRP A 120 17.78 -6.94 -4.07
C TRP A 120 16.71 -6.65 -5.12
N VAL A 121 17.01 -6.99 -6.37
CA VAL A 121 16.11 -6.82 -7.51
C VAL A 121 15.98 -8.15 -8.24
N TRP A 122 14.76 -8.61 -8.47
CA TRP A 122 14.49 -9.72 -9.37
C TRP A 122 14.53 -9.25 -10.82
N VAL A 123 15.23 -9.97 -11.69
CA VAL A 123 15.32 -9.67 -13.13
C VAL A 123 15.15 -10.96 -13.94
N HIS A 124 13.91 -11.17 -14.41
CA HIS A 124 13.39 -12.29 -15.20
C HIS A 124 13.53 -13.66 -14.53
N ASP A 125 14.75 -14.17 -14.42
CA ASP A 125 15.09 -15.53 -14.00
C ASP A 125 16.17 -15.58 -12.89
N GLN A 126 16.56 -14.43 -12.35
CA GLN A 126 17.61 -14.32 -11.34
C GLN A 126 17.46 -13.11 -10.41
N PRO A 127 17.98 -13.21 -9.17
CA PRO A 127 18.18 -12.05 -8.32
C PRO A 127 19.47 -11.31 -8.71
N LEU A 128 19.45 -9.99 -8.59
CA LEU A 128 20.61 -9.11 -8.63
C LEU A 128 20.70 -8.35 -7.29
N ALA A 129 21.91 -8.23 -6.75
CA ALA A 129 22.21 -7.28 -5.70
C ALA A 129 22.76 -6.00 -6.34
N LEU A 130 22.06 -4.89 -6.15
CA LEU A 130 22.46 -3.57 -6.63
C LEU A 130 22.97 -2.71 -5.48
N SER A 131 23.93 -1.82 -5.73
CA SER A 131 24.30 -0.79 -4.74
C SER A 131 23.14 0.18 -4.54
N ALA A 132 22.74 0.42 -3.30
CA ALA A 132 21.70 1.40 -2.97
C ALA A 132 22.11 2.84 -3.37
N ARG A 133 23.40 3.13 -3.48
CA ARG A 133 23.92 4.48 -3.78
C ARG A 133 23.63 4.92 -5.21
N ASP A 134 23.83 4.02 -6.16
CA ASP A 134 23.83 4.37 -7.59
C ASP A 134 23.18 3.31 -8.49
N GLY A 135 22.64 2.22 -7.93
CA GLY A 135 22.04 1.12 -8.69
C GLY A 135 23.02 0.30 -9.53
N SER A 136 24.33 0.35 -9.26
CA SER A 136 25.32 -0.52 -9.92
C SER A 136 25.17 -1.98 -9.48
N VAL A 137 25.40 -2.93 -10.39
CA VAL A 137 25.33 -4.36 -10.06
C VAL A 137 26.55 -4.73 -9.21
N VAL A 138 26.30 -5.21 -7.99
CA VAL A 138 27.32 -5.68 -7.05
C VAL A 138 27.47 -7.20 -7.13
N ALA A 139 26.35 -7.92 -7.26
CA ALA A 139 26.36 -9.36 -7.48
C ALA A 139 25.18 -9.79 -8.36
N ASP A 140 25.44 -10.78 -9.20
CA ASP A 140 24.45 -11.52 -9.98
C ASP A 140 24.38 -12.98 -9.48
N ARG A 141 23.57 -13.80 -10.17
CA ARG A 141 23.49 -15.23 -9.87
C ARG A 141 24.87 -15.91 -9.87
N ALA A 142 25.73 -15.64 -10.85
CA ALA A 142 27.04 -16.27 -10.94
C ALA A 142 27.94 -15.89 -9.75
N ALA A 143 27.83 -14.67 -9.23
CA ALA A 143 28.49 -14.26 -8.00
C ALA A 143 27.96 -15.01 -6.77
N LEU A 144 26.64 -15.21 -6.66
CA LEU A 144 26.04 -16.02 -5.59
C LEU A 144 26.50 -17.47 -5.63
N GLU A 145 26.53 -18.08 -6.82
CA GLU A 145 26.98 -19.46 -7.01
C GLU A 145 28.48 -19.62 -6.71
N ARG A 146 29.30 -18.64 -7.07
CA ARG A 146 30.74 -18.62 -6.75
C ARG A 146 30.99 -18.48 -5.25
N ALA A 147 30.22 -17.65 -4.58
CA ALA A 147 30.28 -17.49 -3.13
C ALA A 147 29.80 -18.76 -2.39
N ASN A 148 28.91 -19.54 -3.01
CA ASN A 148 28.27 -20.72 -2.41
C ASN A 148 28.27 -21.94 -3.34
N PRO A 149 29.43 -22.62 -3.52
CA PRO A 149 29.53 -23.77 -4.41
C PRO A 149 28.55 -24.92 -4.07
N SER A 150 28.17 -25.05 -2.79
CA SER A 150 27.26 -26.09 -2.30
C SER A 150 25.80 -25.93 -2.74
N ILE A 151 25.42 -24.75 -3.25
CA ILE A 151 24.05 -24.46 -3.71
C ILE A 151 23.98 -23.98 -5.16
N ALA A 152 25.10 -24.00 -5.90
CA ALA A 152 25.21 -23.35 -7.21
C ALA A 152 24.10 -23.78 -8.20
N THR A 153 23.77 -25.07 -8.24
CA THR A 153 22.75 -25.61 -9.14
C THR A 153 21.34 -25.63 -8.53
N LEU A 154 21.20 -25.18 -7.28
CA LEU A 154 19.95 -25.27 -6.52
C LEU A 154 19.17 -23.95 -6.45
N LEU A 155 19.74 -22.84 -6.96
CA LEU A 155 19.06 -21.55 -7.04
C LEU A 155 17.93 -21.60 -8.10
N PRO A 156 16.65 -21.42 -7.69
CA PRO A 156 15.53 -21.45 -8.62
C PRO A 156 15.51 -20.28 -9.61
N LYS A 157 14.75 -20.41 -10.69
CA LYS A 157 14.59 -19.39 -11.73
C LYS A 157 13.25 -18.65 -11.63
N GLU A 158 12.50 -18.88 -10.56
CA GLU A 158 11.18 -18.32 -10.35
C GLU A 158 11.15 -17.46 -9.08
N LEU A 159 10.59 -16.25 -9.22
CA LEU A 159 10.51 -15.24 -8.16
C LEU A 159 9.89 -15.76 -6.85
N LYS A 160 8.89 -16.65 -6.92
CA LYS A 160 8.14 -17.16 -5.76
C LYS A 160 8.97 -17.91 -4.71
N TYR A 161 10.25 -18.18 -5.01
CA TYR A 161 11.19 -18.83 -4.10
C TYR A 161 12.16 -17.85 -3.42
N TYR A 162 12.01 -16.54 -3.69
CA TYR A 162 12.83 -15.47 -3.13
C TYR A 162 11.95 -14.60 -2.24
N THR A 163 12.27 -14.58 -0.94
CA THR A 163 11.49 -13.87 0.08
C THR A 163 12.36 -12.82 0.75
N MET A 164 11.84 -11.60 0.88
CA MET A 164 12.52 -10.52 1.59
C MET A 164 11.98 -10.40 3.03
N LEU A 165 12.85 -10.59 4.02
CA LEU A 165 12.54 -10.48 5.45
C LEU A 165 13.65 -9.74 6.19
N GLY A 166 13.93 -8.49 5.79
CA GLY A 166 15.12 -7.74 6.21
C GLY A 166 16.41 -8.26 5.57
N GLU A 167 16.46 -9.55 5.22
CA GLU A 167 17.50 -10.22 4.45
C GLU A 167 16.86 -11.01 3.29
N LEU A 168 17.66 -11.33 2.27
CA LEU A 168 17.21 -12.23 1.21
C LEU A 168 17.21 -13.68 1.68
N ILE A 169 16.03 -14.29 1.69
CA ILE A 169 15.83 -15.72 1.93
C ILE A 169 15.51 -16.41 0.60
N VAL A 170 16.16 -17.54 0.34
CA VAL A 170 15.95 -18.36 -0.86
C VAL A 170 15.49 -19.75 -0.46
N THR A 171 14.36 -20.19 -1.01
CA THR A 171 13.95 -21.60 -0.99
C THR A 171 14.62 -22.30 -2.16
N LEU A 172 15.57 -23.19 -1.89
CA LEU A 172 16.32 -23.93 -2.90
C LEU A 172 15.45 -24.98 -3.59
N ALA A 173 15.92 -25.48 -4.74
CA ALA A 173 15.25 -26.52 -5.51
C ALA A 173 15.06 -27.84 -4.74
N ASP A 174 15.87 -28.09 -3.71
CA ASP A 174 15.75 -29.23 -2.78
C ASP A 174 14.92 -28.90 -1.53
N ALA A 175 14.16 -27.81 -1.57
CA ALA A 175 13.30 -27.28 -0.52
C ALA A 175 14.01 -26.75 0.75
N ARG A 176 15.35 -26.80 0.82
CA ARG A 176 16.07 -26.14 1.92
C ARG A 176 15.92 -24.63 1.81
N ARG A 177 15.79 -23.95 2.95
CA ARG A 177 15.77 -22.48 3.02
C ARG A 177 17.12 -21.98 3.48
N VAL A 178 17.67 -21.01 2.75
CA VAL A 178 18.93 -20.35 3.10
C VAL A 178 18.73 -18.85 3.15
N ARG A 179 19.41 -18.17 4.08
CA ARG A 179 19.55 -16.72 4.07
C ARG A 179 20.86 -16.34 3.41
N ILE A 180 20.87 -15.25 2.65
CA ILE A 180 22.05 -14.69 2.01
C ILE A 180 22.57 -13.52 2.86
N ALA A 181 23.70 -13.72 3.52
CA ALA A 181 24.32 -12.70 4.36
C ALA A 181 25.09 -11.68 3.51
N VAL A 182 25.09 -10.42 3.95
CA VAL A 182 25.88 -9.34 3.37
C VAL A 182 26.83 -8.76 4.44
N PRO A 183 28.07 -8.37 4.08
CA PRO A 183 28.72 -8.52 2.78
C PRO A 183 29.18 -9.96 2.50
N GLY A 184 29.49 -10.27 1.23
CA GLY A 184 30.13 -11.54 0.83
C GLY A 184 29.18 -12.64 0.35
N PHE A 185 27.87 -12.42 0.44
CA PHE A 185 26.81 -13.25 -0.15
C PHE A 185 26.82 -14.71 0.30
N GLN A 186 27.31 -15.00 1.50
CA GLN A 186 27.37 -16.35 2.03
C GLN A 186 25.97 -16.84 2.42
N ALA A 187 25.63 -18.04 1.98
CA ALA A 187 24.38 -18.72 2.28
C ALA A 187 24.51 -19.52 3.57
N SER A 188 23.58 -19.32 4.50
CA SER A 188 23.49 -20.13 5.72
C SER A 188 22.06 -20.65 5.89
N PRO A 189 21.85 -21.80 6.56
CA PRO A 189 20.52 -22.33 6.80
C PRO A 189 19.62 -21.29 7.48
N TYR A 190 18.37 -21.19 7.03
CA TYR A 190 17.35 -20.35 7.63
C TYR A 190 16.22 -21.21 8.19
N GLN A 191 15.92 -21.02 9.47
CA GLN A 191 14.79 -21.66 10.14
C GLN A 191 13.65 -20.64 10.26
N VAL A 192 12.46 -21.04 9.84
CA VAL A 192 11.27 -20.20 9.93
C VAL A 192 10.73 -20.27 11.35
N ALA A 193 10.71 -19.12 12.02
CA ALA A 193 10.11 -19.00 13.35
C ALA A 193 8.58 -19.07 13.30
N ASP A 194 7.97 -18.48 12.28
CA ASP A 194 6.53 -18.46 12.05
C ASP A 194 6.24 -18.66 10.55
N GLU A 195 5.64 -19.81 10.22
CA GLU A 195 5.35 -20.21 8.85
C GLU A 195 4.23 -19.35 8.22
N ALA A 196 3.29 -18.86 9.03
CA ALA A 196 2.23 -17.97 8.54
C ALA A 196 2.82 -16.60 8.17
N GLN A 197 3.68 -16.06 9.02
CA GLN A 197 4.40 -14.81 8.73
C GLN A 197 5.30 -14.95 7.51
N PHE A 198 6.04 -16.07 7.40
CA PHE A 198 6.89 -16.32 6.24
C PHE A 198 6.10 -16.45 4.95
N SER A 199 5.00 -17.21 4.96
CA SER A 199 4.11 -17.37 3.81
C SER A 199 3.52 -16.02 3.37
N TYR A 200 3.12 -15.19 4.33
CA TYR A 200 2.68 -13.81 4.06
C TYR A 200 3.80 -12.98 3.41
N ALA A 201 5.02 -12.98 3.97
CA ALA A 201 6.14 -12.24 3.41
C ALA A 201 6.57 -12.74 2.02
N ASN A 202 6.52 -14.04 1.77
CA ASN A 202 6.80 -14.63 0.47
C ASN A 202 5.75 -14.22 -0.56
N ASN A 203 4.47 -14.26 -0.17
CA ASN A 203 3.40 -13.71 -0.99
C ASN A 203 3.68 -12.23 -1.25
N MET A 204 4.02 -11.44 -0.23
CA MET A 204 4.32 -10.01 -0.40
C MET A 204 5.47 -9.72 -1.38
N SER A 205 6.51 -10.56 -1.38
CA SER A 205 7.69 -10.46 -2.25
C SER A 205 7.41 -10.88 -3.71
N SER A 206 6.47 -11.83 -3.90
CA SER A 206 6.23 -12.48 -5.19
C SER A 206 4.93 -12.04 -5.90
N SER A 207 3.94 -11.56 -5.15
CA SER A 207 2.69 -11.04 -5.67
C SER A 207 2.76 -9.53 -5.88
N TRP A 208 1.93 -9.02 -6.78
CA TRP A 208 1.82 -7.59 -7.03
C TRP A 208 0.94 -6.96 -5.95
N ASN A 209 1.52 -6.51 -4.85
CA ASN A 209 0.80 -5.76 -3.80
C ASN A 209 0.77 -4.25 -4.08
N GLY A 210 0.83 -3.86 -5.35
CA GLY A 210 1.15 -2.50 -5.78
C GLY A 210 0.01 -1.75 -6.45
N GLY A 211 -1.22 -2.21 -6.28
CA GLY A 211 -2.42 -1.47 -6.64
C GLY A 211 -3.31 -1.39 -5.41
N TYR A 212 -2.90 -0.62 -4.40
CA TYR A 212 -3.91 -0.22 -3.44
C TYR A 212 -4.81 0.78 -4.16
N HIS A 213 -6.08 0.47 -4.38
CA HIS A 213 -6.97 1.39 -5.08
C HIS A 213 -7.23 2.63 -4.20
N THR A 214 -7.59 3.75 -4.82
CA THR A 214 -7.94 5.01 -4.13
C THR A 214 -8.72 4.83 -2.81
N PRO A 215 -9.75 3.94 -2.72
CA PRO A 215 -10.50 3.70 -1.48
C PRO A 215 -9.67 3.30 -0.25
N GLU A 216 -8.54 2.63 -0.42
CA GLU A 216 -7.76 2.03 0.68
C GLU A 216 -6.93 3.06 1.44
N PHE A 217 -6.61 4.18 0.79
CA PHE A 217 -5.92 5.32 1.40
C PHE A 217 -6.82 6.19 2.27
N GLY A 218 -8.14 5.95 2.24
CA GLY A 218 -9.13 6.75 2.95
C GLY A 218 -9.71 6.06 4.19
N VAL A 219 -10.15 6.85 5.17
CA VAL A 219 -11.11 6.51 6.24
C VAL A 219 -12.24 7.53 6.27
N ARG A 220 -13.39 7.15 6.84
CA ARG A 220 -14.53 8.08 6.97
C ARG A 220 -14.50 8.89 8.26
N HIS A 221 -13.82 8.44 9.30
CA HIS A 221 -13.85 9.11 10.60
C HIS A 221 -12.60 8.84 11.43
N GLY A 222 -12.50 9.51 12.57
CA GLY A 222 -11.45 9.30 13.55
C GLY A 222 -11.67 10.12 14.81
N GLN A 223 -10.69 10.08 15.71
CA GLN A 223 -10.65 10.90 16.92
C GLN A 223 -9.88 12.21 16.66
N PHE A 224 -10.47 13.33 17.06
CA PHE A 224 -9.98 14.70 16.89
C PHE A 224 -10.20 15.46 18.20
N ASP A 225 -9.13 15.91 18.85
CA ASP A 225 -9.16 16.66 20.12
C ASP A 225 -10.05 16.00 21.20
N GLY A 226 -9.96 14.67 21.31
CA GLY A 226 -10.73 13.87 22.26
C GLY A 226 -12.21 13.64 21.88
N GLY A 227 -12.64 14.11 20.71
CA GLY A 227 -13.98 13.88 20.17
C GLY A 227 -13.95 13.09 18.86
N TRP A 228 -14.98 12.28 18.64
CA TRP A 228 -15.14 11.58 17.36
C TRP A 228 -15.64 12.56 16.29
N VAL A 229 -15.01 12.52 15.12
CA VAL A 229 -15.43 13.32 13.96
C VAL A 229 -15.43 12.45 12.70
N GLY A 230 -16.52 12.54 11.94
CA GLY A 230 -16.70 11.87 10.66
C GLY A 230 -16.76 12.85 9.50
N LEU A 231 -16.24 12.44 8.34
CA LEU A 231 -16.42 13.06 7.04
C LEU A 231 -17.49 12.28 6.29
N LEU A 232 -18.74 12.74 6.41
CA LEU A 232 -19.95 12.00 6.03
C LEU A 232 -20.91 12.86 5.20
N SER A 233 -21.73 12.21 4.38
CA SER A 233 -22.95 12.80 3.83
C SER A 233 -24.03 12.91 4.91
N GLU A 234 -25.13 13.58 4.59
CA GLU A 234 -26.29 13.65 5.51
C GLU A 234 -26.84 12.25 5.80
N ALA A 235 -27.06 11.41 4.77
CA ALA A 235 -27.61 10.08 4.96
C ALA A 235 -26.66 9.17 5.75
N GLU A 236 -25.36 9.24 5.46
CA GLU A 236 -24.32 8.55 6.24
C GLU A 236 -24.32 8.98 7.71
N ALA A 237 -24.49 10.27 8.00
CA ALA A 237 -24.57 10.76 9.37
C ALA A 237 -25.83 10.23 10.08
N ARG A 238 -26.99 10.22 9.42
CA ARG A 238 -28.22 9.68 10.02
C ARG A 238 -28.15 8.16 10.21
N ASP A 239 -27.49 7.45 9.31
CA ASP A 239 -27.19 6.02 9.47
C ASP A 239 -26.24 5.78 10.66
N ALA A 240 -25.19 6.60 10.79
CA ALA A 240 -24.25 6.57 11.91
C ALA A 240 -24.90 6.79 13.29
N GLU A 241 -25.95 7.61 13.39
CA GLU A 241 -26.74 7.80 14.62
C GLU A 241 -27.60 6.57 14.97
N ASN A 242 -28.00 5.78 13.99
CA ASN A 242 -28.89 4.61 14.16
C ASN A 242 -28.13 3.31 14.42
N ASP A 243 -27.13 3.36 15.30
CA ASP A 243 -26.22 2.26 15.58
C ASP A 243 -26.30 1.82 17.04
N LYS A 244 -27.21 0.88 17.30
CA LYS A 244 -27.45 0.39 18.66
C LYS A 244 -26.24 -0.25 19.34
N TRP A 245 -25.28 -0.77 18.56
CA TRP A 245 -24.14 -1.53 19.06
C TRP A 245 -22.81 -0.77 19.02
N GLY A 246 -22.71 0.35 18.29
CA GLY A 246 -21.48 1.13 18.16
C GLY A 246 -20.56 0.66 17.01
N SER A 247 -21.08 -0.07 16.03
CA SER A 247 -20.33 -0.45 14.83
C SER A 247 -19.85 0.74 14.00
N HIS A 248 -20.68 1.75 13.76
CA HIS A 248 -20.34 2.96 12.98
C HIS A 248 -19.34 3.85 13.72
N TYR A 249 -19.36 3.84 15.08
CA TYR A 249 -18.35 4.50 15.91
C TYR A 249 -16.97 3.85 15.76
N ALA A 250 -16.93 2.52 15.76
CA ALA A 250 -15.69 1.74 15.77
C ALA A 250 -15.11 1.50 14.38
N ASP A 251 -15.95 1.32 13.36
CA ASP A 251 -15.57 0.96 12.01
C ASP A 251 -16.21 1.88 10.96
N SER A 252 -15.36 2.52 10.17
CA SER A 252 -15.78 3.40 9.08
C SER A 252 -16.35 2.67 7.87
N ALA A 253 -16.14 1.35 7.76
CA ALA A 253 -16.63 0.53 6.66
C ALA A 253 -18.10 0.13 6.80
N GLU A 254 -18.64 0.16 8.02
CA GLU A 254 -20.02 -0.25 8.31
C GLU A 254 -21.05 0.86 8.05
N ILE A 255 -20.59 2.07 7.72
CA ILE A 255 -21.45 3.21 7.37
C ILE A 255 -21.92 3.06 5.92
N SER A 256 -23.21 3.31 5.66
CA SER A 256 -23.82 3.24 4.33
C SER A 256 -23.08 4.11 3.29
N ASP A 257 -22.27 3.51 2.41
CA ASP A 257 -21.62 4.26 1.34
C ASP A 257 -22.61 4.54 0.21
N GLU A 258 -23.10 5.79 0.13
CA GLU A 258 -23.89 6.32 -1.00
C GLU A 258 -23.10 6.39 -2.32
N ARG A 259 -21.88 5.85 -2.31
CA ARG A 259 -20.94 5.72 -3.40
C ARG A 259 -20.78 7.04 -4.11
N ASP A 260 -21.25 7.06 -5.34
CA ASP A 260 -20.67 7.87 -6.36
C ASP A 260 -21.03 9.34 -6.15
N ARG A 261 -22.25 9.64 -5.67
CA ARG A 261 -22.77 11.02 -5.66
C ARG A 261 -22.61 11.74 -4.32
N ALA A 262 -22.08 11.06 -3.31
CA ALA A 262 -22.04 11.62 -1.95
C ALA A 262 -21.03 12.75 -1.82
N ARG A 263 -21.56 13.94 -1.54
CA ARG A 263 -20.80 15.08 -1.01
C ARG A 263 -20.75 14.96 0.50
N ARG A 264 -19.54 15.03 1.04
CA ARG A 264 -19.28 14.77 2.45
C ARG A 264 -18.71 16.01 3.12
N THR A 265 -19.06 16.18 4.37
CA THR A 265 -18.66 17.31 5.22
C THR A 265 -18.36 16.79 6.62
N PHE A 266 -17.81 17.62 7.49
CA PHE A 266 -17.44 17.18 8.83
C PHE A 266 -18.65 17.16 9.78
N TRP A 267 -18.69 16.14 10.63
CA TRP A 267 -19.71 15.91 11.65
C TRP A 267 -19.06 15.53 12.97
N ARG A 268 -19.38 16.25 14.05
CA ARG A 268 -18.88 15.97 15.39
C ARG A 268 -19.89 15.12 16.15
N ALA A 269 -19.43 14.04 16.78
CA ALA A 269 -20.32 13.14 17.52
C ALA A 269 -20.43 13.52 19.00
N THR A 270 -21.63 13.36 19.53
CA THR A 270 -21.85 13.07 20.94
C THR A 270 -21.91 11.56 21.11
N THR A 271 -21.08 11.00 22.00
CA THR A 271 -20.99 9.56 22.25
C THR A 271 -21.62 9.17 23.57
N GLY A 272 -22.09 7.93 23.68
CA GLY A 272 -22.44 7.33 24.96
C GLY A 272 -22.40 5.81 24.88
N PHE A 273 -22.96 5.13 25.90
CA PHE A 273 -22.95 3.67 25.95
C PHE A 273 -23.99 3.05 25.02
N ASN A 274 -23.63 1.90 24.45
CA ASN A 274 -24.44 1.10 23.55
C ASN A 274 -25.50 0.29 24.31
N ASP A 275 -26.40 -0.36 23.56
CA ASP A 275 -27.52 -1.09 24.15
C ASP A 275 -27.08 -2.36 24.89
N ASP A 276 -25.92 -2.94 24.52
CA ASP A 276 -25.38 -4.13 25.19
C ASP A 276 -24.96 -3.77 26.62
N PHE A 277 -24.21 -2.69 26.79
CA PHE A 277 -23.82 -2.24 28.12
C PHE A 277 -25.04 -1.92 28.99
N THR A 278 -26.04 -1.23 28.42
CA THR A 278 -27.23 -0.87 29.20
C THR A 278 -28.07 -2.07 29.58
N ARG A 279 -28.16 -3.08 28.70
CA ARG A 279 -28.85 -4.35 28.93
C ARG A 279 -28.27 -5.13 30.10
N TRP A 280 -26.95 -5.27 30.16
CA TRP A 280 -26.25 -6.07 31.18
C TRP A 280 -26.03 -5.25 32.46
N GLY A 281 -27.07 -4.69 33.08
CA GLY A 281 -26.96 -3.97 34.36
C GLY A 281 -26.29 -2.59 34.30
N GLY A 282 -25.60 -2.24 33.20
CA GLY A 282 -24.94 -0.95 33.03
C GLY A 282 -25.90 0.24 33.04
N GLY A 283 -27.15 0.05 32.60
CA GLY A 283 -28.19 1.07 32.68
C GLY A 283 -28.71 1.33 34.11
N LYS A 284 -28.47 0.40 35.05
CA LYS A 284 -28.98 0.46 36.43
C LYS A 284 -27.94 0.88 37.47
N GLY A 285 -26.66 0.86 37.12
CA GLY A 285 -25.56 1.18 38.05
C GLY A 285 -24.23 1.51 37.38
N GLY A 286 -24.24 1.87 36.09
CA GLY A 286 -23.01 2.11 35.32
C GLY A 286 -22.10 0.88 35.31
N VAL A 287 -20.78 1.11 35.30
CA VAL A 287 -19.78 0.04 35.25
C VAL A 287 -19.95 -0.97 36.39
N ARG A 288 -20.32 -0.51 37.59
CA ARG A 288 -20.55 -1.39 38.73
C ARG A 288 -21.74 -2.31 38.51
N GLY A 289 -22.86 -1.78 38.00
CA GLY A 289 -24.03 -2.58 37.65
C GLY A 289 -23.74 -3.60 36.55
N TYR A 290 -22.87 -3.24 35.59
CA TYR A 290 -22.37 -4.17 34.57
C TYR A 290 -21.53 -5.29 35.14
N CYS A 291 -20.54 -4.96 35.96
CA CYS A 291 -19.68 -5.96 36.58
C CYS A 291 -20.46 -6.90 37.50
N GLU A 292 -21.46 -6.40 38.23
CA GLU A 292 -22.32 -7.21 39.09
C GLU A 292 -23.01 -8.32 38.29
N ASP A 293 -23.58 -7.95 37.14
CA ASP A 293 -24.30 -8.86 36.26
C ASP A 293 -23.36 -9.89 35.60
N GLN A 294 -22.15 -9.47 35.18
CA GLN A 294 -21.13 -10.38 34.66
C GLN A 294 -20.63 -11.37 35.73
N VAL A 295 -20.33 -10.89 36.93
CA VAL A 295 -19.90 -11.73 38.05
C VAL A 295 -21.00 -12.72 38.43
N SER A 296 -22.25 -12.27 38.54
CA SER A 296 -23.40 -13.15 38.81
C SER A 296 -23.58 -14.21 37.73
N THR A 297 -23.34 -13.88 36.46
CA THR A 297 -23.40 -14.85 35.36
C THR A 297 -22.33 -15.94 35.51
N ILE A 298 -21.10 -15.58 35.89
CA ILE A 298 -20.01 -16.53 36.14
C ILE A 298 -20.39 -17.44 37.32
N GLU A 299 -20.81 -16.85 38.43
CA GLU A 299 -21.17 -17.57 39.65
C GLU A 299 -22.35 -18.52 39.43
N SER A 300 -23.34 -18.12 38.63
CA SER A 300 -24.47 -18.97 38.27
C SER A 300 -24.06 -20.17 37.40
N ARG A 301 -23.07 -20.00 36.52
CA ARG A 301 -22.53 -21.10 35.72
C ARG A 301 -21.72 -22.07 36.58
N GLU A 302 -20.89 -21.55 37.47
CA GLU A 302 -20.13 -22.36 38.42
C GLU A 302 -21.04 -23.15 39.37
N ASP A 303 -22.13 -22.54 39.85
CA ASP A 303 -23.15 -23.22 40.67
C ASP A 303 -23.87 -24.33 39.88
N ALA A 304 -24.21 -24.07 38.61
CA ALA A 304 -24.80 -25.07 37.73
C ALA A 304 -23.84 -26.25 37.46
N ASP A 305 -22.55 -25.96 37.25
CA ASP A 305 -21.51 -26.97 37.09
C ASP A 305 -21.29 -27.79 38.38
N LEU A 306 -21.33 -27.13 39.54
CA LEU A 306 -21.27 -27.77 40.86
C LEU A 306 -22.46 -28.72 41.04
N LEU A 307 -23.68 -28.27 40.73
CA LEU A 307 -24.89 -29.08 40.78
C LEU A 307 -24.79 -30.30 39.85
N ALA A 308 -24.31 -30.11 38.62
CA ALA A 308 -24.20 -31.17 37.63
C ALA A 308 -23.17 -32.26 38.01
N ARG A 309 -22.15 -31.90 38.79
CA ARG A 309 -21.09 -32.82 39.25
C ARG A 309 -21.37 -33.45 40.60
N SER A 310 -22.31 -32.90 41.37
CA SER A 310 -22.61 -33.41 42.71
C SER A 310 -23.42 -34.71 42.63
N SER A 311 -22.97 -35.74 43.35
CA SER A 311 -23.74 -36.97 43.59
C SER A 311 -24.54 -36.93 44.90
N ASP A 312 -24.31 -35.91 45.74
CA ASP A 312 -25.01 -35.66 47.00
C ASP A 312 -25.66 -34.26 47.00
N ILE A 313 -26.97 -34.23 47.19
CA ILE A 313 -27.74 -32.99 47.19
C ILE A 313 -27.51 -32.15 48.45
N GLU A 314 -27.17 -32.78 49.59
CA GLU A 314 -26.87 -32.06 50.83
C GLU A 314 -25.48 -31.41 50.79
N GLU A 315 -24.52 -32.07 50.15
CA GLU A 315 -23.19 -31.49 49.89
C GLU A 315 -23.28 -30.29 48.95
N TYR A 316 -24.05 -30.40 47.86
CA TYR A 316 -24.35 -29.25 47.01
C TYR A 316 -24.99 -28.11 47.82
N ALA A 317 -26.01 -28.39 48.64
CA ALA A 317 -26.70 -27.36 49.42
C ALA A 317 -25.78 -26.60 50.40
N ARG A 318 -24.74 -27.25 50.94
CA ARG A 318 -23.73 -26.60 51.80
C ARG A 318 -22.73 -25.75 51.03
N ASN A 319 -22.41 -26.13 49.80
CA ASN A 319 -21.36 -25.51 48.99
C ASN A 319 -21.89 -24.56 47.91
N ARG A 320 -23.22 -24.45 47.75
CA ARG A 320 -23.84 -23.57 46.75
C ARG A 320 -23.62 -22.10 47.08
N GLY A 321 -23.53 -21.27 46.04
CA GLY A 321 -23.34 -19.83 46.15
C GLY A 321 -21.87 -19.39 46.25
N ALA A 322 -21.59 -18.19 45.76
CA ALA A 322 -20.23 -17.68 45.68
C ALA A 322 -19.67 -17.23 47.03
N ASP A 323 -18.39 -17.51 47.28
CA ASP A 323 -17.64 -16.96 48.42
C ASP A 323 -17.62 -15.42 48.32
N PRO A 324 -18.08 -14.68 49.36
CA PRO A 324 -18.08 -13.22 49.37
C PRO A 324 -16.72 -12.57 49.07
N ALA A 325 -15.62 -13.20 49.49
CA ALA A 325 -14.27 -12.71 49.22
C ALA A 325 -13.89 -12.86 47.73
N VAL A 326 -14.28 -13.98 47.12
CA VAL A 326 -14.09 -14.25 45.69
C VAL A 326 -14.96 -13.33 44.85
N HIS A 327 -16.23 -13.16 45.22
CA HIS A 327 -17.13 -12.21 44.58
C HIS A 327 -16.55 -10.78 44.60
N ALA A 328 -16.12 -10.31 45.77
CA ALA A 328 -15.54 -8.98 45.92
C ALA A 328 -14.25 -8.81 45.10
N GLN A 329 -13.42 -9.85 44.98
CA GLN A 329 -12.24 -9.85 44.13
C GLN A 329 -12.61 -9.76 42.64
N ARG A 330 -13.55 -10.59 42.17
CA ARG A 330 -14.04 -10.57 40.78
C ARG A 330 -14.63 -9.21 40.40
N MET A 331 -15.37 -8.59 41.31
CA MET A 331 -15.90 -7.24 41.12
C MET A 331 -14.78 -6.20 40.96
N ARG A 332 -13.75 -6.26 41.81
CA ARG A 332 -12.56 -5.38 41.67
C ARG A 332 -11.87 -5.60 40.34
N ASP A 333 -11.66 -6.85 39.95
CA ASP A 333 -10.96 -7.19 38.71
C ASP A 333 -11.75 -6.78 37.47
N CYS A 334 -13.08 -6.97 37.47
CA CYS A 334 -13.93 -6.50 36.38
C CYS A 334 -13.88 -4.98 36.24
N VAL A 335 -14.03 -4.23 37.34
CA VAL A 335 -13.99 -2.77 37.30
C VAL A 335 -12.61 -2.26 36.87
N ALA A 336 -11.53 -2.86 37.39
CA ALA A 336 -10.17 -2.48 37.05
C ALA A 336 -9.83 -2.71 35.58
N ASN A 337 -10.39 -3.76 34.97
CA ASN A 337 -10.15 -4.11 33.57
C ASN A 337 -11.27 -3.66 32.61
N PHE A 338 -12.25 -2.88 33.11
CA PHE A 338 -13.36 -2.43 32.27
C PHE A 338 -12.87 -1.45 31.21
N ASN A 339 -13.05 -1.81 29.94
CA ASN A 339 -12.76 -0.94 28.81
C ASN A 339 -14.05 -0.23 28.34
N PRO A 340 -14.24 1.09 28.60
CA PRO A 340 -15.44 1.79 28.15
C PRO A 340 -15.53 1.95 26.64
N GLU A 341 -14.41 1.99 25.91
CA GLU A 341 -14.40 2.19 24.45
C GLU A 341 -15.05 1.03 23.69
N GLN A 342 -15.13 -0.16 24.28
CA GLN A 342 -15.78 -1.31 23.65
C GLN A 342 -17.31 -1.18 23.60
N PHE A 343 -17.86 -0.34 24.47
CA PHE A 343 -19.30 -0.13 24.62
C PHE A 343 -19.75 1.24 24.12
N LYS A 344 -18.89 2.02 23.48
CA LYS A 344 -19.27 3.35 22.96
C LYS A 344 -20.03 3.23 21.64
N ARG A 345 -21.01 4.12 21.48
CA ARG A 345 -21.71 4.39 20.22
C ARG A 345 -21.88 5.89 19.98
N ILE A 346 -22.22 6.24 18.75
CA ILE A 346 -22.67 7.59 18.38
C ILE A 346 -24.13 7.75 18.83
N ILE A 347 -24.45 8.83 19.54
CA ILE A 347 -25.83 9.18 19.93
C ILE A 347 -26.38 10.26 19.01
N ARG A 348 -25.52 11.21 18.62
CA ARG A 348 -25.91 12.37 17.82
C ARG A 348 -24.71 12.88 17.04
N LEU A 349 -24.95 13.39 15.85
CA LEU A 349 -24.00 14.03 14.97
C LEU A 349 -24.43 15.45 14.64
N GLU A 350 -23.50 16.38 14.82
CA GLU A 350 -23.70 17.80 14.52
C GLU A 350 -22.73 18.24 13.43
N ARG A 351 -23.29 18.87 12.40
CA ARG A 351 -22.52 19.32 11.25
C ARG A 351 -21.57 20.44 11.64
N VAL A 352 -20.30 20.29 11.27
CA VAL A 352 -19.28 21.34 11.40
C VAL A 352 -19.39 22.30 10.22
N GLN A 353 -19.53 23.59 10.50
CA GLN A 353 -19.68 24.62 9.48
C GLN A 353 -18.31 25.14 8.99
N GLY A 354 -18.25 25.56 7.72
CA GLY A 354 -17.10 26.30 7.16
C GLY A 354 -15.98 25.47 6.53
N ALA A 355 -15.88 24.17 6.81
CA ALA A 355 -14.79 23.33 6.34
C ALA A 355 -14.75 23.15 4.81
N GLY A 356 -15.93 22.96 4.21
CA GLY A 356 -16.12 22.56 2.81
C GLY A 356 -17.05 21.35 2.64
N GLU A 357 -17.33 21.03 1.38
CA GLU A 357 -18.02 19.81 0.97
C GLU A 357 -17.22 19.13 -0.15
N TRP A 358 -16.92 17.84 0.02
CA TRP A 358 -16.05 17.11 -0.89
C TRP A 358 -16.78 15.93 -1.51
N LEU A 359 -16.73 15.85 -2.83
CA LEU A 359 -17.30 14.75 -3.58
C LEU A 359 -16.47 13.49 -3.35
N GLN A 360 -17.12 12.42 -2.90
CA GLN A 360 -16.47 11.17 -2.52
C GLN A 360 -15.38 11.32 -1.44
N GLY A 361 -15.43 12.39 -0.64
CA GLY A 361 -14.37 12.74 0.30
C GLY A 361 -14.07 11.65 1.35
N ARG A 362 -12.80 11.36 1.55
CA ARG A 362 -12.28 10.47 2.61
C ARG A 362 -11.09 11.14 3.29
N LEU A 363 -10.95 10.98 4.59
CA LEU A 363 -9.74 11.39 5.30
C LEU A 363 -8.60 10.46 4.90
N LEU A 364 -7.41 10.97 4.59
CA LEU A 364 -6.26 10.09 4.38
C LEU A 364 -6.00 9.29 5.66
N LYS A 365 -5.85 7.98 5.53
CA LYS A 365 -5.64 7.00 6.59
C LYS A 365 -4.18 6.98 6.99
N ALA A 366 -3.82 7.09 8.27
CA ALA A 366 -2.44 7.01 8.73
C ALA A 366 -1.75 5.69 8.33
N VAL A 367 -0.42 5.71 8.15
CA VAL A 367 0.37 4.49 7.95
C VAL A 367 0.21 3.56 9.16
N ALA A 368 0.20 2.24 8.91
CA ALA A 368 0.12 1.25 9.98
C ALA A 368 1.37 1.35 10.87
N VAL A 369 1.15 1.44 12.18
CA VAL A 369 2.25 1.38 13.16
C VAL A 369 2.57 -0.10 13.42
N ALA A 370 3.86 -0.45 13.42
CA ALA A 370 4.29 -1.82 13.73
C ALA A 370 3.77 -2.24 15.11
N GLY A 371 3.20 -3.46 15.19
CA GLY A 371 2.59 -3.97 16.42
C GLY A 371 1.21 -3.42 16.74
N ALA A 372 0.64 -2.51 15.93
CA ALA A 372 -0.74 -2.07 16.11
C ALA A 372 -1.70 -3.26 15.90
N PRO A 373 -2.72 -3.41 16.76
CA PRO A 373 -3.73 -4.45 16.61
C PRO A 373 -4.35 -4.38 15.22
N GLN A 374 -4.34 -5.51 14.49
CA GLN A 374 -5.04 -5.62 13.20
C GLN A 374 -6.54 -5.85 13.39
N TRP A 375 -6.93 -6.29 14.58
CA TRP A 375 -8.30 -6.63 14.95
C TRP A 375 -8.63 -6.04 16.32
N VAL A 376 -9.90 -5.69 16.52
CA VAL A 376 -10.47 -5.23 17.79
C VAL A 376 -11.71 -6.05 18.13
N GLN A 377 -11.87 -6.41 19.40
CA GLN A 377 -13.07 -7.10 19.89
C GLN A 377 -14.22 -6.10 20.10
N ARG A 378 -15.40 -6.41 19.56
CA ARG A 378 -16.62 -5.59 19.68
C ARG A 378 -17.81 -6.48 20.02
N GLY A 379 -18.25 -6.41 21.28
CA GLY A 379 -19.19 -7.40 21.82
C GLY A 379 -18.63 -8.82 21.64
N PRO A 380 -19.39 -9.76 21.05
CA PRO A 380 -18.92 -11.12 20.82
C PRO A 380 -18.13 -11.32 19.51
N ILE A 381 -17.89 -10.29 18.69
CA ILE A 381 -17.30 -10.43 17.35
C ILE A 381 -15.95 -9.70 17.25
N MET A 382 -14.96 -10.33 16.61
CA MET A 382 -13.70 -9.70 16.22
C MET A 382 -13.85 -8.97 14.89
N LYS A 383 -13.40 -7.72 14.81
CA LYS A 383 -13.49 -6.88 13.59
C LYS A 383 -12.14 -6.25 13.22
N PRO A 384 -11.88 -5.90 11.95
CA PRO A 384 -10.67 -5.20 11.57
C PRO A 384 -10.51 -3.88 12.33
N ALA A 385 -9.29 -3.55 12.75
CA ALA A 385 -9.00 -2.27 13.38
C ALA A 385 -8.96 -1.16 12.32
N VAL A 386 -9.79 -0.13 12.48
CA VAL A 386 -9.69 1.07 11.64
C VAL A 386 -8.47 1.88 12.06
N ARG A 387 -7.61 2.19 11.11
CA ARG A 387 -6.47 3.08 11.31
C ARG A 387 -6.95 4.53 11.45
N PRO A 388 -6.34 5.33 12.34
CA PRO A 388 -6.73 6.72 12.50
C PRO A 388 -6.46 7.54 11.22
N PRO A 389 -7.10 8.70 11.06
CA PRO A 389 -6.75 9.63 10.00
C PRO A 389 -5.31 10.16 10.17
N LEU A 390 -4.66 10.45 9.06
CA LEU A 390 -3.35 11.06 9.00
C LEU A 390 -3.45 12.50 9.54
N ARG A 391 -2.81 12.73 10.70
CA ARG A 391 -2.64 14.05 11.30
C ARG A 391 -1.30 14.63 10.90
N LEU A 392 -1.31 15.86 10.41
CA LEU A 392 -0.10 16.62 10.11
C LEU A 392 0.14 17.63 11.21
N GLN A 393 1.40 17.90 11.52
CA GLN A 393 1.80 18.94 12.46
C GLN A 393 2.25 20.20 11.71
N ASN A 394 2.28 21.34 12.39
CA ASN A 394 2.81 22.62 11.88
C ASN A 394 2.20 23.09 10.54
N PRO A 395 0.97 23.64 10.54
CA PRO A 395 -0.01 23.62 11.63
C PRO A 395 -0.72 22.26 11.75
N ASP A 396 -1.34 22.01 12.90
CA ASP A 396 -2.16 20.82 13.09
C ASP A 396 -3.33 20.79 12.09
N SER A 397 -3.51 19.67 11.42
CA SER A 397 -4.40 19.54 10.27
C SER A 397 -4.59 18.09 9.83
N VAL A 398 -5.56 17.88 8.94
CA VAL A 398 -5.80 16.61 8.26
C VAL A 398 -5.85 16.79 6.74
N LEU A 399 -5.70 15.68 6.03
CA LEU A 399 -5.83 15.63 4.58
C LEU A 399 -7.09 14.89 4.17
N ILE A 400 -7.77 15.41 3.17
CA ILE A 400 -8.96 14.84 2.54
C ILE A 400 -8.60 14.48 1.12
N LEU A 401 -8.77 13.21 0.75
CA LEU A 401 -8.74 12.71 -0.62
C LEU A 401 -10.16 12.72 -1.17
N HIS A 402 -10.38 13.37 -2.30
CA HIS A 402 -11.70 13.54 -2.90
C HIS A 402 -11.63 13.56 -4.43
N ARG A 403 -12.79 13.54 -5.10
CA ARG A 403 -12.89 13.65 -6.56
C ARG A 403 -13.33 15.05 -6.97
N THR A 404 -12.80 15.54 -8.07
CA THR A 404 -13.21 16.84 -8.63
C THR A 404 -14.56 16.74 -9.36
N ARG A 405 -14.82 15.61 -10.04
CA ARG A 405 -16.05 15.35 -10.81
C ARG A 405 -16.46 13.87 -10.76
N MET A 406 -17.63 13.60 -11.31
CA MET A 406 -18.26 12.26 -11.35
C MET A 406 -18.05 11.48 -12.63
N ASP A 407 -17.81 12.19 -13.73
CA ASP A 407 -17.63 11.58 -15.04
C ASP A 407 -16.18 11.13 -15.23
N ALA A 408 -15.90 10.58 -16.42
CA ALA A 408 -14.56 10.14 -16.80
C ALA A 408 -13.51 11.28 -16.82
N GLN A 409 -13.94 12.54 -16.71
CA GLN A 409 -13.08 13.72 -16.59
C GLN A 409 -12.78 14.08 -15.12
N GLY A 410 -13.30 13.30 -14.16
CA GLY A 410 -13.05 13.51 -12.74
C GLY A 410 -11.69 12.99 -12.31
N HIS A 411 -10.91 13.88 -11.73
CA HIS A 411 -9.60 13.57 -11.14
C HIS A 411 -9.67 13.53 -9.62
N LEU A 412 -8.61 13.05 -9.00
CA LEU A 412 -8.41 13.11 -7.57
C LEU A 412 -7.90 14.49 -7.17
N ALA A 413 -8.26 14.91 -5.97
CA ALA A 413 -7.73 16.09 -5.33
C ALA A 413 -7.46 15.79 -3.86
N ILE A 414 -6.48 16.49 -3.31
CA ILE A 414 -6.17 16.47 -1.88
C ILE A 414 -6.41 17.86 -1.32
N SER A 415 -7.18 17.96 -0.25
CA SER A 415 -7.37 19.20 0.50
C SER A 415 -6.77 19.06 1.90
N ARG A 416 -6.01 20.07 2.34
CA ARG A 416 -5.56 20.19 3.74
C ARG A 416 -6.53 21.06 4.51
N VAL A 417 -7.04 20.56 5.63
CA VAL A 417 -8.00 21.27 6.49
C VAL A 417 -7.40 21.45 7.87
N ASP A 418 -7.60 22.61 8.49
CA ASP A 418 -7.09 22.91 9.83
C ASP A 418 -7.62 21.96 10.90
N ALA A 419 -6.94 21.90 12.06
CA ALA A 419 -7.31 21.01 13.17
C ALA A 419 -8.75 21.21 13.68
N ASN A 420 -9.25 22.44 13.61
CA ASN A 420 -10.63 22.78 14.01
C ASN A 420 -11.68 22.32 12.99
N LEU A 421 -11.25 21.89 11.81
CA LEU A 421 -12.11 21.45 10.71
C LEU A 421 -13.05 22.56 10.24
N THR A 422 -12.58 23.81 10.29
CA THR A 422 -13.37 25.00 9.96
C THR A 422 -12.88 25.70 8.71
N ARG A 423 -11.67 25.38 8.25
CA ARG A 423 -11.06 26.06 7.10
C ARG A 423 -10.20 25.11 6.28
N THR A 424 -10.47 25.06 4.98
CA THR A 424 -9.54 24.48 4.00
C THR A 424 -8.35 25.42 3.82
N LEU A 425 -7.15 24.92 4.10
CA LEU A 425 -5.89 25.65 3.97
C LEU A 425 -5.43 25.72 2.51
N TRP A 426 -5.51 24.59 1.80
CA TRP A 426 -5.25 24.49 0.37
C TRP A 426 -5.95 23.27 -0.22
N THR A 427 -6.13 23.28 -1.53
CA THR A 427 -6.55 22.14 -2.35
C THR A 427 -5.58 21.97 -3.50
N ALA A 428 -5.12 20.75 -3.71
CA ALA A 428 -4.27 20.32 -4.79
C ALA A 428 -5.06 19.38 -5.70
N GLU A 429 -5.37 19.81 -6.92
CA GLU A 429 -5.90 18.92 -7.96
C GLU A 429 -4.75 18.09 -8.52
N LEU A 430 -4.94 16.78 -8.60
CA LEU A 430 -3.94 15.82 -9.08
C LEU A 430 -4.33 15.37 -10.49
N PRO A 431 -3.38 14.93 -11.34
CA PRO A 431 -3.73 14.36 -12.63
C PRO A 431 -4.43 13.00 -12.49
N TYR A 432 -4.25 12.32 -11.36
CA TYR A 432 -4.68 10.96 -11.14
C TYR A 432 -6.19 10.80 -11.18
N THR A 433 -6.66 9.78 -11.90
CA THR A 433 -8.01 9.22 -11.73
C THR A 433 -8.02 8.17 -10.63
N GLU A 434 -6.87 7.52 -10.43
CA GLU A 434 -6.68 6.50 -9.41
C GLU A 434 -5.32 6.62 -8.74
N LEU A 435 -5.30 6.56 -7.42
CA LEU A 435 -4.09 6.50 -6.62
C LEU A 435 -3.78 5.03 -6.37
N THR A 436 -2.52 4.62 -6.55
CA THR A 436 -2.09 3.22 -6.39
C THR A 436 -1.09 3.02 -5.26
N ASN A 437 -0.33 4.06 -4.88
CA ASN A 437 0.51 4.08 -3.68
C ASN A 437 0.70 5.49 -3.12
N ARG A 438 1.12 5.57 -1.84
CA ARG A 438 1.54 6.80 -1.18
C ARG A 438 2.61 6.55 -0.11
N TRP A 439 3.48 7.52 0.11
CA TRP A 439 4.46 7.53 1.19
C TRP A 439 4.49 8.89 1.88
N GLU A 440 4.73 8.87 3.19
CA GLU A 440 4.82 10.06 4.05
C GLU A 440 6.30 10.38 4.29
N LEU A 441 6.77 11.50 3.74
CA LEU A 441 8.19 11.88 3.68
C LEU A 441 8.42 13.24 4.34
N GLY A 442 8.09 13.33 5.63
CA GLY A 442 8.24 14.55 6.43
C GLY A 442 7.38 15.69 5.90
N THR A 443 7.96 16.56 5.08
CA THR A 443 7.30 17.73 4.48
C THR A 443 6.54 17.42 3.19
N HIS A 444 6.69 16.22 2.64
CA HIS A 444 6.08 15.83 1.37
C HIS A 444 5.25 14.55 1.49
N LEU A 445 4.27 14.41 0.59
CA LEU A 445 3.70 13.12 0.22
C LEU A 445 4.21 12.73 -1.15
N LEU A 446 4.87 11.58 -1.23
CA LEU A 446 5.11 10.93 -2.52
C LEU A 446 3.87 10.11 -2.86
N LEU A 447 3.25 10.40 -3.99
CA LEU A 447 2.06 9.75 -4.50
C LEU A 447 2.43 9.03 -5.80
N TYR A 448 1.87 7.86 -6.02
CA TYR A 448 1.96 7.18 -7.31
C TYR A 448 0.56 6.78 -7.76
N GLY A 449 0.22 7.11 -8.99
CA GLY A 449 -1.13 6.95 -9.50
C GLY A 449 -1.15 6.86 -11.01
N GLU A 450 -2.36 6.69 -11.53
CA GLU A 450 -2.65 6.55 -12.94
C GLU A 450 -3.72 7.54 -13.38
N TRP A 451 -3.64 7.91 -14.65
CA TRP A 451 -4.62 8.75 -15.31
C TRP A 451 -4.74 8.34 -16.77
N SER A 452 -5.73 8.87 -17.46
CA SER A 452 -5.86 8.67 -18.90
C SER A 452 -6.19 9.98 -19.58
N ASP A 453 -5.64 10.17 -20.77
CA ASP A 453 -6.08 11.22 -21.69
C ASP A 453 -6.76 10.61 -22.91
N VAL A 454 -7.64 11.37 -23.55
CA VAL A 454 -8.25 10.99 -24.83
C VAL A 454 -7.80 12.01 -25.85
N LYS A 455 -6.95 11.56 -26.78
CA LYS A 455 -6.46 12.40 -27.89
C LYS A 455 -6.81 11.73 -29.21
N GLU A 456 -7.53 12.46 -30.06
CA GLU A 456 -7.95 11.98 -31.40
C GLU A 456 -8.72 10.65 -31.37
N GLY A 457 -9.55 10.45 -30.33
CA GLY A 457 -10.33 9.22 -30.16
C GLY A 457 -9.53 8.02 -29.63
N VAL A 458 -8.24 8.21 -29.32
CA VAL A 458 -7.39 7.20 -28.69
C VAL A 458 -7.24 7.53 -27.21
N THR A 459 -7.65 6.62 -26.34
CA THR A 459 -7.37 6.69 -24.90
C THR A 459 -5.94 6.24 -24.65
N ARG A 460 -5.13 7.07 -24.01
CA ARG A 460 -3.80 6.66 -23.54
C ARG A 460 -3.81 6.62 -22.02
N ARG A 461 -3.32 5.52 -21.48
CA ARG A 461 -3.09 5.37 -20.04
C ARG A 461 -1.70 5.92 -19.72
N HIS A 462 -1.64 6.60 -18.59
CA HIS A 462 -0.43 7.15 -18.00
C HIS A 462 -0.33 6.71 -16.55
N GLU A 463 0.90 6.64 -16.05
CA GLU A 463 1.18 6.42 -14.64
C GLU A 463 2.46 7.17 -14.26
N GLY A 464 2.63 7.47 -12.98
CA GLY A 464 3.72 8.35 -12.58
C GLY A 464 3.82 8.61 -11.08
N PRO A 465 5.01 8.97 -10.59
CA PRO A 465 5.18 9.56 -9.27
C PRO A 465 4.88 11.07 -9.28
N LEU A 466 4.38 11.57 -8.16
CA LEU A 466 4.15 12.98 -7.87
C LEU A 466 4.54 13.26 -6.42
N SER A 467 5.33 14.30 -6.20
CA SER A 467 5.64 14.78 -4.85
C SER A 467 4.83 16.02 -4.54
N LEU A 468 4.05 15.95 -3.46
CA LEU A 468 3.15 16.99 -2.98
C LEU A 468 3.73 17.63 -1.72
N ASP A 469 4.04 18.93 -1.79
CA ASP A 469 4.44 19.75 -0.65
C ASP A 469 3.24 19.93 0.31
N LEU A 470 3.40 19.47 1.54
CA LEU A 470 2.33 19.50 2.53
C LEU A 470 2.02 20.93 3.03
N ALA A 471 2.98 21.84 3.01
CA ALA A 471 2.79 23.21 3.47
C ALA A 471 1.96 24.03 2.47
N THR A 472 2.25 23.90 1.17
CA THR A 472 1.62 24.75 0.15
C THR A 472 0.59 24.05 -0.73
N GLY A 473 0.53 22.71 -0.71
CA GLY A 473 -0.30 21.94 -1.64
C GLY A 473 0.19 21.98 -3.08
N ARG A 474 1.42 22.44 -3.32
CA ARG A 474 2.02 22.44 -4.65
C ARG A 474 2.63 21.08 -4.90
N TRP A 475 2.57 20.63 -6.14
CA TRP A 475 3.17 19.36 -6.50
C TRP A 475 3.98 19.44 -7.77
N ARG A 476 4.87 18.46 -7.94
CA ARG A 476 5.53 18.15 -9.21
C ARG A 476 5.46 16.64 -9.43
N GLY A 477 5.26 16.23 -10.67
CA GLY A 477 5.14 14.83 -11.02
C GLY A 477 5.72 14.53 -12.39
N TRP A 478 6.00 13.26 -12.65
CA TRP A 478 6.57 12.77 -13.90
C TRP A 478 5.73 11.63 -14.44
N ASP A 479 5.52 11.63 -15.74
CA ASP A 479 4.93 10.50 -16.47
C ASP A 479 6.03 9.48 -16.73
N VAL A 480 5.74 8.21 -16.45
CA VAL A 480 6.72 7.13 -16.63
C VAL A 480 7.18 7.10 -18.10
N GLY A 481 8.49 7.21 -18.30
CA GLY A 481 9.09 7.26 -19.63
C GLY A 481 9.18 8.64 -20.27
N LYS A 482 8.73 9.71 -19.61
CA LYS A 482 8.96 11.09 -20.05
C LYS A 482 10.06 11.77 -19.24
N GLU A 483 10.84 12.61 -19.92
CA GLU A 483 11.91 13.40 -19.29
C GLU A 483 11.38 14.71 -18.69
N THR A 484 10.25 15.20 -19.20
CA THR A 484 9.63 16.45 -18.76
C THR A 484 8.61 16.21 -17.65
N PRO A 485 8.50 17.12 -16.66
CA PRO A 485 7.46 17.04 -15.64
C PRO A 485 6.07 17.15 -16.26
N ILE A 486 5.09 16.57 -15.57
CA ILE A 486 3.66 16.75 -15.84
C ILE A 486 3.33 18.23 -15.62
N ASN A 487 2.62 18.84 -16.57
CA ASN A 487 2.15 20.20 -16.42
C ASN A 487 0.87 20.23 -15.57
N PRO A 488 0.86 20.91 -14.41
CA PRO A 488 -0.35 21.01 -13.56
C PRO A 488 -1.48 21.86 -14.17
N GLU A 489 -1.22 22.63 -15.23
CA GLU A 489 -2.19 23.52 -15.89
C GLU A 489 -2.66 23.03 -17.28
N ALA A 490 -2.21 21.84 -17.72
CA ALA A 490 -2.63 21.23 -18.98
C ALA A 490 -3.87 20.36 -18.79
#